data_AF-A0A7S1R930-F1
#
_entry.id   AF-A0A7S1R930-F1
#
_cell.length_a   1.000
_cell.length_b   1.000
_cell.length_c   1.000
_cell.angle_alpha   90.00
_cell.angle_beta   90.00
_cell.angle_gamma   90.00
#
_symmetry.space_group_name_H-M   'P 1'
#
loop_
_entity.id
_entity.type
_entity.pdbx_description
1 polymer ?
#
loop_
_entity_poly.entity_id
_entity_poly.type
_entity_poly.pdbx_seq_one_letter_code
_entity_poly.pdbx_strand_id
1 'polypeptide(L)'
;WPDLCFEGTSGPEGEHFFVIGDWGGVLHSPWIPPMPANQASRRGRPYVVGVDDRAQLLVADQMSRRANLTHPRYVINVGDNFYWGGVDTHCGQPDALVRTGQWQYVFENIYTGADLAGKPWMGVLGNHDYGGWMYIAGWDQSIMYTWAPSGRWLTPALYWSRRVLYPDFAVDMFFVDSNVNDAHHPMDYPNTNMCSLAHNIGNTSCGVSGPSSVWECREWFHRLWEEQLPWLESGLNASTAEWQGVVTHFP
;
A
#
# COMPACT_ATOMS: atom_id res chain seq x y z
N TRP A 1 -11.02 -6.64 -11.41
CA TRP A 1 -11.34 -7.37 -10.15
C TRP A 1 -12.86 -7.42 -10.01
N PRO A 2 -13.49 -8.40 -9.33
CA PRO A 2 -14.95 -8.41 -9.19
C PRO A 2 -15.47 -7.14 -8.52
N ASP A 3 -16.68 -6.75 -8.90
CA ASP A 3 -17.36 -5.58 -8.34
C ASP A 3 -17.50 -5.70 -6.81
N LEU A 4 -17.51 -4.55 -6.14
CA LEU A 4 -17.85 -4.44 -4.72
C LEU A 4 -19.28 -3.92 -4.60
N CYS A 5 -20.23 -4.82 -4.35
CA CYS A 5 -21.65 -4.45 -4.27
C CYS A 5 -22.07 -4.21 -2.83
N PHE A 6 -22.75 -3.09 -2.58
CA PHE A 6 -23.41 -2.79 -1.32
C PHE A 6 -24.92 -2.73 -1.52
N GLU A 7 -25.65 -3.46 -0.68
CA GLU A 7 -27.12 -3.48 -0.66
C GLU A 7 -27.68 -2.56 0.44
N GLY A 8 -28.95 -2.19 0.28
CA GLY A 8 -29.67 -1.33 1.21
C GLY A 8 -29.44 0.16 0.93
N THR A 9 -30.44 0.99 1.21
CA THR A 9 -30.39 2.43 0.93
C THR A 9 -29.23 3.09 1.66
N SER A 10 -28.50 3.95 0.94
CA SER A 10 -27.51 4.87 1.49
C SER A 10 -28.08 5.56 2.74
N GLY A 11 -27.25 5.68 3.79
CA GLY A 11 -27.63 6.40 4.99
C GLY A 11 -27.96 7.87 4.69
N PRO A 12 -28.66 8.59 5.59
CA PRO A 12 -28.99 9.99 5.39
C PRO A 12 -27.75 10.90 5.21
N GLU A 13 -26.58 10.44 5.67
CA GLU A 13 -25.29 11.12 5.54
C GLU A 13 -24.48 10.65 4.32
N GLY A 14 -25.03 9.76 3.48
CA GLY A 14 -24.37 9.20 2.31
C GLY A 14 -23.49 7.98 2.63
N GLU A 15 -22.61 7.66 1.69
CA GLU A 15 -21.70 6.52 1.75
C GLU A 15 -20.29 6.97 2.12
N HIS A 16 -19.64 6.21 3.00
CA HIS A 16 -18.35 6.58 3.57
C HIS A 16 -17.28 5.53 3.28
N PHE A 17 -16.05 5.99 3.07
CA PHE A 17 -14.84 5.18 3.08
C PHE A 17 -13.72 5.97 3.72
N PHE A 18 -12.68 5.29 4.18
CA PHE A 18 -11.47 5.94 4.70
C PHE A 18 -10.34 5.90 3.69
N VAL A 19 -9.41 6.85 3.80
CA VAL A 19 -8.17 6.89 3.04
C VAL A 19 -7.02 6.97 4.04
N ILE A 20 -5.99 6.14 3.84
CA ILE A 20 -4.78 6.12 4.68
C ILE A 20 -3.55 5.81 3.82
N GLY A 21 -2.41 6.40 4.15
CA GLY A 21 -1.10 6.18 3.55
C GLY A 21 -0.01 6.24 4.60
N ASP A 22 1.18 5.77 4.25
CA ASP A 22 2.40 5.95 5.06
C ASP A 22 2.23 5.44 6.50
N TRP A 23 1.46 4.35 6.66
CA TRP A 23 0.99 3.90 7.96
C TRP A 23 1.79 2.72 8.53
N GLY A 24 2.62 2.07 7.72
CA GLY A 24 3.32 0.84 8.07
C GLY A 24 4.33 0.98 9.20
N GLY A 25 4.00 0.61 10.43
CA GLY A 25 5.00 0.60 11.50
C GLY A 25 6.07 -0.49 11.32
N VAL A 26 7.19 -0.32 12.02
CA VAL A 26 8.33 -1.24 12.06
C VAL A 26 8.12 -2.30 13.14
N LEU A 27 8.02 -3.55 12.72
CA LEU A 27 7.96 -4.70 13.63
C LEU A 27 9.35 -5.01 14.21
N HIS A 28 9.50 -4.90 15.53
CA HIS A 28 10.71 -5.32 16.23
C HIS A 28 10.55 -6.70 16.89
N SER A 29 9.38 -6.94 17.48
CA SER A 29 9.07 -8.17 18.22
C SER A 29 7.55 -8.32 18.32
N PRO A 30 7.00 -9.54 18.36
CA PRO A 30 5.58 -9.79 18.63
C PRO A 30 5.03 -9.14 19.91
N TRP A 31 5.90 -8.83 20.88
CA TRP A 31 5.52 -8.31 22.20
C TRP A 31 5.57 -6.78 22.28
N ILE A 32 6.12 -6.13 21.27
CA ILE A 32 6.25 -4.67 21.21
C ILE A 32 5.34 -4.19 20.08
N PRO A 33 4.43 -3.24 20.34
CA PRO A 33 3.62 -2.66 19.27
C PRO A 33 4.51 -2.09 18.14
N PRO A 34 4.01 -2.06 16.90
CA PRO A 34 4.80 -1.58 15.78
C PRO A 34 5.24 -0.14 16.02
N MET A 35 6.54 0.10 15.91
CA MET A 35 7.14 1.40 16.17
C MET A 35 7.09 2.25 14.90
N PRO A 36 6.79 3.56 14.96
CA PRO A 36 6.82 4.41 13.78
C PRO A 36 8.19 4.44 13.11
N ALA A 37 8.21 4.51 11.78
CA ALA A 37 9.39 4.79 10.96
C ALA A 37 9.88 6.24 11.19
N ASN A 38 10.42 6.48 12.38
CA ASN A 38 10.59 7.82 12.91
C ASN A 38 11.88 8.49 12.41
N GLN A 39 11.74 9.70 11.85
CA GLN A 39 12.86 10.56 11.45
C GLN A 39 12.95 11.90 12.22
N ALA A 40 12.32 12.02 13.39
CA ALA A 40 12.26 13.25 14.19
C ALA A 40 13.65 13.85 14.47
N SER A 41 14.63 13.01 14.81
CA SER A 41 16.01 13.44 15.03
C SER A 41 16.66 14.02 13.77
N ARG A 42 16.43 13.40 12.60
CA ARG A 42 16.91 13.91 11.30
C ARG A 42 16.26 15.24 10.92
N ARG A 43 15.02 15.47 11.35
CA ARG A 43 14.26 16.69 11.07
C ARG A 43 14.49 17.80 12.11
N GLY A 44 15.41 17.60 13.06
CA GLY A 44 15.76 18.61 14.07
C GLY A 44 14.62 19.00 15.02
N ARG A 45 13.57 18.18 15.12
CA ARG A 45 12.46 18.42 16.05
C ARG A 45 12.58 17.55 17.30
N PRO A 46 12.14 18.03 18.48
CA PRO A 46 12.07 17.21 19.68
C PRO A 46 11.19 15.97 19.47
N TYR A 47 11.61 14.88 20.12
CA TYR A 47 10.82 13.66 20.20
C TYR A 47 9.71 13.82 21.24
N VAL A 48 8.48 13.49 20.86
CA VAL A 48 7.29 13.57 21.71
C VAL A 48 6.87 12.17 22.12
N VAL A 49 7.26 11.77 23.33
CA VAL A 49 6.87 10.48 23.93
C VAL A 49 5.35 10.37 24.02
N GLY A 50 4.80 9.22 23.68
CA GLY A 50 3.38 8.94 23.59
C GLY A 50 2.77 9.26 22.21
N VAL A 51 3.45 10.02 21.36
CA VAL A 51 3.03 10.36 19.99
C VAL A 51 3.96 9.72 18.97
N ASP A 52 5.25 10.00 19.09
CA ASP A 52 6.28 9.61 18.13
C ASP A 52 6.71 8.14 18.21
N ASP A 53 6.36 7.45 19.30
CA ASP A 53 6.49 6.00 19.54
C ASP A 53 5.20 5.24 19.22
N ARG A 54 4.08 5.95 18.97
CA ARG A 54 2.75 5.33 18.89
C ARG A 54 1.91 5.83 17.72
N ALA A 55 2.50 6.55 16.76
CA ALA A 55 1.76 7.22 15.68
C ALA A 55 0.73 6.31 14.98
N GLN A 56 1.14 5.11 14.56
CA GLN A 56 0.23 4.15 13.91
C GLN A 56 -0.94 3.76 14.82
N LEU A 57 -0.68 3.46 16.10
CA LEU A 57 -1.71 3.08 17.07
C LEU A 57 -2.70 4.23 17.35
N LEU A 58 -2.20 5.46 17.42
CA LEU A 58 -3.03 6.63 17.66
C LEU A 58 -3.95 6.91 16.46
N VAL A 59 -3.43 6.78 15.23
CA VAL A 59 -4.25 6.89 14.02
C VAL A 59 -5.29 5.77 13.97
N ALA A 60 -4.92 4.52 14.27
CA ALA A 60 -5.84 3.40 14.31
C ALA A 60 -6.96 3.57 15.35
N ASP A 61 -6.66 4.11 16.53
CA ASP A 61 -7.67 4.45 17.55
C ASP A 61 -8.66 5.52 17.04
N GLN A 62 -8.16 6.58 16.37
CA GLN A 62 -9.04 7.60 15.80
C GLN A 62 -9.86 7.08 14.62
N MET A 63 -9.29 6.23 13.77
CA MET A 63 -10.03 5.53 12.72
C MET A 63 -11.15 4.67 13.33
N SER A 64 -10.87 3.91 14.39
CA SER A 64 -11.89 3.11 15.07
C SER A 64 -13.02 3.97 15.62
N ARG A 65 -12.71 5.09 16.27
CA ARG A 65 -13.73 6.00 16.81
C ARG A 65 -14.58 6.63 15.71
N ARG A 66 -13.94 7.06 14.62
CA ARG A 66 -14.64 7.63 13.47
C ARG A 66 -15.50 6.57 12.77
N ALA A 67 -15.01 5.34 12.65
CA ALA A 67 -15.74 4.24 12.02
C ALA A 67 -17.07 3.96 12.72
N ASN A 68 -17.10 4.02 14.05
CA ASN A 68 -18.33 3.84 14.83
C ASN A 68 -19.38 4.96 14.64
N LEU A 69 -19.00 6.07 14.00
CA LEU A 69 -19.89 7.19 13.70
C LEU A 69 -20.32 7.20 12.22
N THR A 70 -19.39 6.87 11.32
CA THR A 70 -19.61 7.02 9.87
C THR A 70 -19.81 5.71 9.12
N HIS A 71 -19.56 4.56 9.77
CA HIS A 71 -19.73 3.22 9.22
C HIS A 71 -19.09 3.05 7.81
N PRO A 72 -17.76 3.24 7.68
CA PRO A 72 -17.10 3.15 6.38
C PRO A 72 -17.30 1.77 5.75
N ARG A 73 -17.45 1.76 4.43
CA ARG A 73 -17.66 0.55 3.62
C ARG A 73 -16.37 -0.18 3.32
N TYR A 74 -15.28 0.57 3.15
CA TYR A 74 -13.94 0.09 2.86
C TYR A 74 -12.89 1.14 3.24
N VAL A 75 -11.63 0.75 3.13
CA VAL A 75 -10.45 1.60 3.29
C VAL A 75 -9.69 1.62 1.97
N ILE A 76 -9.32 2.81 1.53
CA ILE A 76 -8.36 3.06 0.46
C ILE A 76 -6.98 3.25 1.08
N ASN A 77 -6.02 2.53 0.55
CA ASN A 77 -4.66 2.46 1.03
C ASN A 77 -3.70 2.97 -0.05
N VAL A 78 -3.05 4.10 0.21
CA VAL A 78 -2.22 4.79 -0.79
C VAL A 78 -0.74 4.38 -0.74
N GLY A 79 -0.41 3.23 -0.14
CA GLY A 79 0.94 2.66 -0.18
C GLY A 79 1.79 2.98 1.05
N ASP A 80 3.04 2.50 1.01
CA ASP A 80 3.98 2.49 2.13
C ASP A 80 3.42 1.71 3.33
N ASN A 81 3.10 0.46 3.03
CA ASN A 81 2.35 -0.45 3.87
C ASN A 81 3.21 -1.04 4.99
N PHE A 82 4.50 -1.25 4.72
CA PHE A 82 5.46 -1.77 5.68
C PHE A 82 6.80 -1.05 5.57
N TYR A 83 7.11 -0.22 6.56
CA TYR A 83 8.42 0.43 6.63
C TYR A 83 9.47 -0.46 7.30
N TRP A 84 10.76 -0.28 6.99
CA TRP A 84 11.30 0.65 5.98
C TRP A 84 11.43 0.03 4.58
N GLY A 85 11.24 -1.27 4.46
CA GLY A 85 11.57 -2.01 3.25
C GLY A 85 10.66 -3.20 3.04
N GLY A 86 9.35 -2.93 2.99
CA GLY A 86 8.33 -3.87 2.61
C GLY A 86 8.16 -5.05 3.56
N VAL A 87 7.52 -6.09 3.03
CA VAL A 87 7.43 -7.39 3.71
C VAL A 87 8.84 -7.99 3.81
N ASP A 88 9.21 -8.49 4.99
CA ASP A 88 10.53 -9.00 5.38
C ASP A 88 10.83 -10.35 4.72
N THR A 89 11.01 -10.27 3.41
CA THR A 89 11.36 -11.33 2.49
C THR A 89 11.84 -10.69 1.20
N HIS A 90 12.43 -11.49 0.33
CA HIS A 90 12.90 -11.04 -0.96
C HIS A 90 11.83 -11.23 -2.03
N CYS A 91 11.73 -10.27 -2.97
CA CYS A 91 10.84 -10.38 -4.14
C CYS A 91 11.19 -11.56 -5.06
N GLY A 92 10.32 -11.84 -6.03
CA GLY A 92 10.53 -12.90 -7.02
C GLY A 92 10.13 -14.28 -6.50
N GLN A 93 9.27 -14.34 -5.49
CA GLN A 93 8.69 -15.57 -4.94
C GLN A 93 7.16 -15.55 -5.01
N PRO A 94 6.55 -15.40 -6.21
CA PRO A 94 5.12 -15.19 -6.34
C PRO A 94 4.26 -16.43 -6.09
N ASP A 95 4.83 -17.60 -5.80
CA ASP A 95 4.09 -18.87 -5.80
C ASP A 95 3.59 -19.31 -4.42
N ALA A 96 4.07 -18.68 -3.33
CA ALA A 96 3.66 -19.04 -1.99
C ALA A 96 3.66 -17.82 -1.06
N LEU A 97 2.66 -17.74 -0.18
CA LEU A 97 2.62 -16.74 0.86
C LEU A 97 3.72 -17.00 1.90
N VAL A 98 4.66 -16.07 2.01
CA VAL A 98 5.71 -16.09 3.03
C VAL A 98 5.11 -15.61 4.36
N ARG A 99 5.31 -16.41 5.40
CA ARG A 99 4.84 -16.07 6.75
C ARG A 99 5.80 -15.09 7.40
N THR A 100 5.45 -13.81 7.38
CA THR A 100 6.10 -12.79 8.20
C THR A 100 5.20 -12.40 9.37
N GLY A 101 5.79 -11.92 10.47
CA GLY A 101 5.01 -11.37 11.58
C GLY A 101 4.33 -10.04 11.24
N GLN A 102 4.77 -9.34 10.18
CA GLN A 102 4.30 -8.00 9.86
C GLN A 102 2.81 -7.97 9.58
N TRP A 103 2.29 -8.93 8.81
CA TRP A 103 0.85 -9.04 8.55
C TRP A 103 0.03 -9.08 9.84
N GLN A 104 0.42 -9.93 10.79
CA GLN A 104 -0.30 -10.05 12.05
C GLN A 104 -0.14 -8.81 12.93
N TYR A 105 1.09 -8.37 13.16
CA TYR A 105 1.40 -7.40 14.22
C TYR A 105 1.39 -5.93 13.76
N VAL A 106 1.53 -5.67 12.46
CA VAL A 106 1.51 -4.31 11.88
C VAL A 106 0.17 -4.01 11.20
N PHE A 107 -0.55 -5.02 10.72
CA PHE A 107 -1.82 -4.82 10.01
C PHE A 107 -3.02 -5.43 10.73
N GLU A 108 -3.08 -6.75 10.89
CA GLU A 108 -4.28 -7.45 11.36
C GLU A 108 -4.66 -7.11 12.80
N ASN A 109 -3.68 -7.02 13.71
CA ASN A 109 -3.94 -6.68 15.11
C ASN A 109 -4.14 -5.17 15.35
N ILE A 110 -3.83 -4.32 14.39
CA ILE A 110 -3.87 -2.86 14.55
C ILE A 110 -5.24 -2.29 14.22
N TYR A 111 -5.84 -2.73 13.11
CA TYR A 111 -7.09 -2.18 12.59
C TYR A 111 -8.30 -3.05 12.94
N THR A 112 -8.56 -3.21 14.25
CA THR A 112 -9.53 -4.17 14.81
C THR A 112 -10.82 -3.55 15.37
N GLY A 113 -11.03 -2.24 15.18
CA GLY A 113 -12.24 -1.54 15.65
C GLY A 113 -13.53 -2.13 15.10
N ALA A 114 -14.63 -2.11 15.86
CA ALA A 114 -15.88 -2.82 15.50
C ALA A 114 -16.41 -2.52 14.09
N ASP A 115 -16.48 -1.23 13.70
CA ASP A 115 -16.90 -0.80 12.36
C ASP A 115 -15.76 -0.71 11.32
N LEU A 116 -14.55 -1.15 11.68
CA LEU A 116 -13.36 -1.16 10.81
C LEU A 116 -12.87 -2.59 10.51
N ALA A 117 -13.05 -3.51 11.44
CA ALA A 117 -12.64 -4.90 11.33
C ALA A 117 -13.34 -5.58 10.15
N GLY A 118 -12.57 -6.31 9.36
CA GLY A 118 -13.08 -7.04 8.19
C GLY A 118 -13.47 -6.17 6.98
N LYS A 119 -13.35 -4.83 7.06
CA LYS A 119 -13.58 -3.96 5.90
C LYS A 119 -12.53 -4.21 4.82
N PRO A 120 -12.92 -4.25 3.53
CA PRO A 120 -11.97 -4.31 2.43
C PRO A 120 -10.94 -3.18 2.52
N TRP A 121 -9.68 -3.51 2.32
CA TRP A 121 -8.52 -2.63 2.39
C TRP A 121 -7.85 -2.64 1.02
N MET A 122 -8.32 -1.74 0.15
CA MET A 122 -7.95 -1.69 -1.26
C MET A 122 -6.79 -0.72 -1.45
N GLY A 123 -5.68 -1.17 -2.01
CA GLY A 123 -4.52 -0.28 -2.10
C GLY A 123 -3.54 -0.50 -3.23
N VAL A 124 -2.53 0.37 -3.19
CA VAL A 124 -1.33 0.39 -4.04
C VAL A 124 -0.08 0.10 -3.20
N LEU A 125 1.05 -0.02 -3.89
CA LEU A 125 2.38 -0.11 -3.29
C LEU A 125 3.06 1.26 -3.34
N GLY A 126 3.71 1.64 -2.24
CA GLY A 126 4.62 2.78 -2.18
C GLY A 126 6.08 2.36 -2.29
N ASN A 127 6.99 3.32 -2.30
CA ASN A 127 8.40 3.04 -2.57
C ASN A 127 9.03 2.22 -1.43
N HIS A 128 8.57 2.42 -0.19
CA HIS A 128 9.01 1.60 0.93
C HIS A 128 8.55 0.15 0.83
N ASP A 129 7.46 -0.16 0.11
CA ASP A 129 7.04 -1.55 -0.11
C ASP A 129 8.02 -2.31 -1.02
N TYR A 130 8.69 -1.61 -1.94
CA TYR A 130 9.75 -2.16 -2.79
C TYR A 130 11.11 -2.23 -2.09
N GLY A 131 11.29 -1.47 -1.00
CA GLY A 131 12.53 -1.47 -0.22
C GLY A 131 12.99 -0.08 0.24
N GLY A 132 12.34 0.99 -0.22
CA GLY A 132 12.65 2.39 0.09
C GLY A 132 13.93 2.88 -0.58
N TRP A 133 15.07 2.26 -0.25
CA TRP A 133 16.36 2.48 -0.93
C TRP A 133 16.81 1.27 -1.75
N MET A 134 15.96 0.26 -1.81
CA MET A 134 16.12 -0.98 -2.55
C MET A 134 14.86 -1.25 -3.35
N TYR A 135 14.95 -2.17 -4.33
CA TYR A 135 13.79 -2.66 -5.10
C TYR A 135 13.45 -4.12 -4.81
N ILE A 136 14.18 -4.74 -3.87
CA ILE A 136 14.23 -6.19 -3.67
C ILE A 136 13.39 -6.71 -2.49
N ALA A 137 12.67 -5.83 -1.79
CA ALA A 137 11.76 -6.26 -0.72
C ALA A 137 10.57 -7.06 -1.25
N GLY A 138 9.87 -7.77 -0.38
CA GLY A 138 8.76 -8.67 -0.71
C GLY A 138 7.46 -7.97 -1.15
N TRP A 139 7.52 -7.01 -2.07
CA TRP A 139 6.35 -6.32 -2.60
C TRP A 139 5.36 -7.28 -3.30
N ASP A 140 5.86 -8.36 -3.90
CA ASP A 140 5.06 -9.43 -4.48
C ASP A 140 4.28 -10.23 -3.43
N GLN A 141 4.76 -10.24 -2.18
CA GLN A 141 4.04 -10.81 -1.04
C GLN A 141 2.89 -9.91 -0.57
N SER A 142 3.01 -8.59 -0.72
CA SER A 142 1.86 -7.69 -0.57
C SER A 142 0.78 -7.99 -1.61
N ILE A 143 1.18 -8.39 -2.82
CA ILE A 143 0.23 -8.88 -3.82
C ILE A 143 -0.39 -10.21 -3.36
N MET A 144 0.45 -11.21 -3.06
CA MET A 144 0.03 -12.56 -2.63
C MET A 144 -0.87 -12.57 -1.38
N TYR A 145 -0.72 -11.60 -0.47
CA TYR A 145 -1.57 -11.52 0.71
C TYR A 145 -3.04 -11.21 0.39
N THR A 146 -3.35 -10.78 -0.84
CA THR A 146 -4.73 -10.65 -1.32
C THR A 146 -5.50 -11.98 -1.24
N TRP A 147 -4.79 -13.11 -1.36
CA TRP A 147 -5.37 -14.45 -1.27
C TRP A 147 -5.21 -15.08 0.12
N ALA A 148 -4.79 -14.30 1.13
CA ALA A 148 -4.69 -14.78 2.52
C ALA A 148 -6.08 -15.03 3.14
N PRO A 149 -6.19 -15.87 4.18
CA PRO A 149 -7.49 -16.24 4.77
C PRO A 149 -8.34 -15.09 5.31
N SER A 150 -7.74 -13.94 5.70
CA SER A 150 -8.53 -12.79 6.16
C SER A 150 -9.37 -12.17 5.05
N GLY A 151 -8.91 -12.28 3.79
CA GLY A 151 -9.62 -11.84 2.59
C GLY A 151 -9.89 -10.33 2.49
N ARG A 152 -9.45 -9.55 3.50
CA ARG A 152 -9.75 -8.11 3.58
C ARG A 152 -8.66 -7.25 2.96
N TRP A 153 -7.43 -7.74 2.84
CA TRP A 153 -6.36 -7.05 2.10
C TRP A 153 -6.57 -7.21 0.60
N LEU A 154 -6.53 -6.13 -0.16
CA LEU A 154 -6.77 -6.13 -1.61
C LEU A 154 -5.74 -5.25 -2.33
N THR A 155 -4.66 -5.89 -2.78
CA THR A 155 -3.69 -5.33 -3.73
C THR A 155 -3.33 -6.44 -4.74
N PRO A 156 -4.28 -6.88 -5.60
CA PRO A 156 -4.12 -8.08 -6.41
C PRO A 156 -3.11 -7.98 -7.55
N ALA A 157 -2.68 -6.77 -7.90
CA ALA A 157 -1.72 -6.51 -8.97
C ALA A 157 -1.06 -5.14 -8.74
N LEU A 158 0.00 -4.88 -9.51
CA LEU A 158 0.73 -3.60 -9.51
C LEU A 158 -0.16 -2.41 -9.88
N TYR A 159 -1.05 -2.61 -10.86
CA TYR A 159 -2.13 -1.70 -11.20
C TYR A 159 -3.40 -2.51 -11.44
N TRP A 160 -4.53 -1.99 -10.97
CA TRP A 160 -5.80 -2.70 -11.03
C TRP A 160 -6.97 -1.75 -10.82
N SER A 161 -8.17 -2.18 -11.17
CA SER A 161 -9.38 -1.41 -10.94
C SER A 161 -10.46 -2.23 -10.27
N ARG A 162 -11.36 -1.52 -9.61
CA ARG A 162 -12.58 -2.07 -9.03
C ARG A 162 -13.72 -1.08 -9.14
N ARG A 163 -14.85 -1.57 -9.62
CA ARG A 163 -16.13 -0.86 -9.53
C ARG A 163 -16.77 -1.12 -8.18
N VAL A 164 -17.19 -0.05 -7.52
CA VAL A 164 -18.00 -0.08 -6.30
C VAL A 164 -19.42 0.29 -6.69
N LEU A 165 -20.37 -0.58 -6.36
CA LEU A 165 -21.78 -0.41 -6.68
C LEU A 165 -22.57 -0.14 -5.41
N TYR A 166 -23.23 1.01 -5.36
CA TYR A 166 -24.27 1.35 -4.40
C TYR A 166 -25.64 1.24 -5.07
N PRO A 167 -26.76 1.28 -4.32
CA PRO A 167 -28.08 1.18 -4.92
C PRO A 167 -28.41 2.30 -5.91
N ASP A 168 -27.82 3.48 -5.70
CA ASP A 168 -28.15 4.73 -6.38
C ASP A 168 -27.02 5.30 -7.24
N PHE A 169 -25.78 4.86 -7.04
CA PHE A 169 -24.63 5.29 -7.84
C PHE A 169 -23.50 4.25 -7.84
N ALA A 170 -22.53 4.44 -8.73
CA ALA A 170 -21.31 3.67 -8.81
C ALA A 170 -20.07 4.55 -8.68
N VAL A 171 -18.97 3.93 -8.26
CA VAL A 171 -17.64 4.54 -8.25
C VAL A 171 -16.65 3.59 -8.95
N ASP A 172 -15.99 4.07 -10.00
CA ASP A 172 -14.88 3.33 -10.62
C ASP A 172 -13.55 3.80 -9.99
N MET A 173 -12.91 2.91 -9.24
CA MET A 173 -11.61 3.17 -8.60
C MET A 173 -10.48 2.52 -9.41
N PHE A 174 -9.46 3.30 -9.73
CA PHE A 174 -8.26 2.88 -10.45
C PHE A 174 -7.04 3.00 -9.53
N PHE A 175 -6.31 1.92 -9.34
CA PHE A 175 -5.13 1.81 -8.48
C PHE A 175 -3.90 1.70 -9.38
N VAL A 176 -2.94 2.60 -9.19
CA VAL A 176 -1.84 2.86 -10.13
C VAL A 176 -0.52 2.87 -9.38
N ASP A 177 0.50 2.20 -9.91
CA ASP A 177 1.84 2.22 -9.32
C ASP A 177 2.61 3.46 -9.77
N SER A 178 3.02 4.34 -8.86
CA SER A 178 3.71 5.59 -9.21
C SER A 178 5.17 5.62 -8.80
N ASN A 179 5.77 4.45 -8.55
CA ASN A 179 7.13 4.32 -8.04
C ASN A 179 8.21 4.68 -9.07
N VAL A 180 7.82 4.92 -10.33
CA VAL A 180 8.68 5.59 -11.33
C VAL A 180 9.26 6.92 -10.82
N ASN A 181 8.57 7.60 -9.89
CA ASN A 181 9.00 8.86 -9.30
C ASN A 181 10.18 8.74 -8.32
N ASP A 182 10.52 7.53 -7.86
CA ASP A 182 11.65 7.26 -6.95
C ASP A 182 12.65 6.25 -7.52
N ALA A 183 12.41 5.81 -8.77
CA ALA A 183 13.26 4.91 -9.54
C ALA A 183 14.25 5.70 -10.40
N HIS A 184 15.41 6.03 -9.85
CA HIS A 184 16.44 6.81 -10.56
C HIS A 184 17.60 5.96 -11.07
N HIS A 185 18.50 6.56 -11.86
CA HIS A 185 19.71 5.87 -12.31
C HIS A 185 20.51 5.36 -11.09
N PRO A 186 21.14 4.16 -11.13
CA PRO A 186 21.71 3.54 -9.92
C PRO A 186 22.78 4.32 -9.16
N MET A 187 23.41 5.28 -9.83
CA MET A 187 24.43 6.16 -9.25
C MET A 187 23.86 7.44 -8.62
N ASP A 188 22.56 7.70 -8.81
CA ASP A 188 21.89 8.91 -8.36
C ASP A 188 21.22 8.69 -7.00
N TYR A 189 21.15 9.78 -6.22
CA TYR A 189 20.45 9.88 -4.94
C TYR A 189 20.61 8.65 -4.03
N PRO A 190 21.83 8.29 -3.62
CA PRO A 190 22.11 6.99 -3.02
C PRO A 190 21.32 6.69 -1.74
N ASN A 191 20.84 7.71 -1.03
CA ASN A 191 20.10 7.53 0.23
C ASN A 191 18.57 7.71 0.09
N THR A 192 18.05 7.82 -1.13
CA THR A 192 16.60 7.94 -1.37
C THR A 192 16.12 7.15 -2.58
N ASN A 193 17.00 6.67 -3.46
CA ASN A 193 16.64 5.98 -4.69
C ASN A 193 16.44 4.46 -4.45
N MET A 194 15.26 3.92 -4.77
CA MET A 194 14.99 2.47 -4.72
C MET A 194 15.96 1.65 -5.60
N CYS A 195 16.42 2.24 -6.69
CA CYS A 195 17.33 1.62 -7.64
C CYS A 195 18.82 1.90 -7.33
N SER A 196 19.16 2.38 -6.14
CA SER A 196 20.55 2.75 -5.81
C SER A 196 21.48 1.54 -5.78
N LEU A 197 22.64 1.66 -6.44
CA LEU A 197 23.74 0.69 -6.35
C LEU A 197 24.36 0.63 -4.94
N ALA A 198 24.20 1.69 -4.14
CA ALA A 198 24.74 1.74 -2.78
C ALA A 198 24.05 0.74 -1.84
N HIS A 199 22.81 0.34 -2.14
CA HIS A 199 21.99 -0.53 -1.30
C HIS A 199 21.58 -1.84 -1.99
N ASN A 200 21.51 -1.86 -3.32
CA ASN A 200 21.29 -3.08 -4.10
C ASN A 200 22.64 -3.67 -4.55
N ILE A 201 23.46 -4.11 -3.58
CA ILE A 201 24.82 -4.58 -3.85
C ILE A 201 24.81 -6.02 -4.38
N GLY A 202 25.55 -6.25 -5.46
CA GLY A 202 25.71 -7.58 -6.06
C GLY A 202 24.70 -7.85 -7.18
N ASN A 203 24.45 -9.14 -7.44
CA ASN A 203 23.58 -9.57 -8.54
C ASN A 203 22.13 -9.78 -8.05
N THR A 204 21.53 -8.73 -7.47
CA THR A 204 20.17 -8.76 -6.93
C THR A 204 19.12 -8.74 -8.03
N SER A 205 17.98 -9.42 -7.85
CA SER A 205 16.98 -9.59 -8.91
C SER A 205 15.62 -10.03 -8.38
N CYS A 206 14.52 -9.42 -8.80
CA CYS A 206 13.16 -9.90 -8.51
C CYS A 206 12.66 -10.97 -9.49
N GLY A 207 13.57 -11.60 -10.23
CA GLY A 207 13.24 -12.64 -11.20
C GLY A 207 12.38 -12.11 -12.35
N VAL A 208 11.40 -12.91 -12.78
CA VAL A 208 10.51 -12.56 -13.91
C VAL A 208 9.44 -11.54 -13.55
N SER A 209 9.17 -11.34 -12.26
CA SER A 209 8.07 -10.49 -11.80
C SER A 209 8.49 -9.04 -11.58
N GLY A 210 9.79 -8.76 -11.44
CA GLY A 210 10.30 -7.42 -11.15
C GLY A 210 11.61 -7.09 -11.87
N PRO A 211 12.37 -6.10 -11.38
CA PRO A 211 13.66 -5.76 -11.97
C PRO A 211 14.65 -6.93 -11.95
N SER A 212 15.28 -7.21 -13.08
CA SER A 212 16.23 -8.32 -13.23
C SER A 212 17.62 -8.00 -12.66
N SER A 213 17.96 -6.72 -12.53
CA SER A 213 19.19 -6.20 -11.91
C SER A 213 18.99 -4.75 -11.48
N VAL A 214 19.94 -4.22 -10.70
CA VAL A 214 19.93 -2.80 -10.30
C VAL A 214 19.99 -1.85 -11.50
N TRP A 215 20.68 -2.24 -12.58
CA TRP A 215 20.78 -1.45 -13.81
C TRP A 215 19.47 -1.43 -14.61
N GLU A 216 18.65 -2.47 -14.47
CA GLU A 216 17.33 -2.59 -15.10
C GLU A 216 16.20 -2.01 -14.23
N CYS A 217 16.47 -1.69 -12.96
CA CYS A 217 15.46 -1.23 -12.00
C CYS A 217 14.70 -0.02 -12.49
N ARG A 218 15.41 1.03 -12.92
CA ARG A 218 14.78 2.25 -13.44
C ARG A 218 13.88 1.94 -14.65
N GLU A 219 14.41 1.25 -15.64
CA GLU A 219 13.69 0.95 -16.87
C GLU A 219 12.47 0.05 -16.62
N TRP A 220 12.53 -0.83 -15.63
CA TRP A 220 11.38 -1.64 -15.22
C TRP A 220 10.21 -0.78 -14.73
N PHE A 221 10.46 0.17 -13.82
CA PHE A 221 9.40 1.08 -13.33
C PHE A 221 8.91 2.04 -14.42
N HIS A 222 9.78 2.49 -15.32
CA HIS A 222 9.37 3.29 -16.47
C HIS A 222 8.45 2.51 -17.43
N ARG A 223 8.79 1.26 -17.75
CA ARG A 223 7.92 0.39 -18.57
C ARG A 223 6.58 0.12 -17.89
N LEU A 224 6.57 -0.15 -16.58
CA LEU A 224 5.33 -0.32 -15.82
C LEU A 224 4.43 0.93 -15.93
N TRP A 225 5.02 2.11 -15.79
CA TRP A 225 4.30 3.38 -15.94
C TRP A 225 3.76 3.59 -17.37
N GLU A 226 4.57 3.30 -18.38
CA GLU A 226 4.19 3.38 -19.79
C GLU A 226 3.08 2.38 -20.18
N GLU A 227 3.06 1.19 -19.56
CA GLU A 227 2.03 0.18 -19.78
C GLU A 227 0.69 0.54 -19.10
N GLN A 228 0.74 1.02 -17.86
CA GLN A 228 -0.48 1.29 -17.11
C GLN A 228 -1.18 2.61 -17.49
N LEU A 229 -0.46 3.61 -18.05
CA LEU A 229 -1.08 4.89 -18.42
C LEU A 229 -2.17 4.74 -19.49
N PRO A 230 -1.94 4.06 -20.63
CA PRO A 230 -3.00 3.79 -21.61
C PRO A 230 -4.14 2.94 -21.04
N TRP A 231 -3.84 2.00 -20.13
CA TRP A 231 -4.85 1.22 -19.43
C TRP A 231 -5.76 2.12 -18.56
N LEU A 232 -5.15 3.05 -17.81
CA LEU A 232 -5.86 4.02 -16.98
C LEU A 232 -6.73 4.95 -17.85
N GLU A 233 -6.17 5.54 -18.90
CA GLU A 233 -6.90 6.43 -19.81
C GLU A 233 -8.09 5.71 -20.47
N SER A 234 -7.87 4.46 -20.92
CA SER A 234 -8.93 3.65 -21.50
C SER A 234 -10.04 3.37 -20.48
N GLY A 235 -9.68 3.02 -19.24
CA GLY A 235 -10.62 2.79 -18.16
C GLY A 235 -11.41 4.04 -17.78
N LEU A 236 -10.74 5.20 -17.67
CA LEU A 236 -11.37 6.47 -17.36
C LEU A 236 -12.36 6.90 -18.46
N ASN A 237 -12.00 6.73 -19.72
CA ASN A 237 -12.88 7.06 -20.85
C ASN A 237 -14.06 6.09 -21.00
N ALA A 238 -13.91 4.83 -20.60
CA ALA A 238 -14.96 3.81 -20.70
C ALA A 238 -15.92 3.82 -19.49
N SER A 239 -15.55 4.47 -18.39
CA SER A 239 -16.35 4.52 -17.17
C SER A 239 -17.73 5.15 -17.41
N THR A 240 -18.75 4.44 -16.93
CA THR A 240 -20.13 4.93 -16.83
C THR A 240 -20.53 5.24 -15.40
N ALA A 241 -19.61 5.11 -14.43
CA ALA A 241 -19.87 5.42 -13.04
C ALA A 241 -20.03 6.92 -12.81
N GLU A 242 -20.87 7.30 -11.85
CA GLU A 242 -21.09 8.69 -11.44
C GLU A 242 -19.83 9.33 -10.87
N TRP A 243 -18.97 8.51 -10.24
CA TRP A 243 -17.69 8.95 -9.70
C TRP A 243 -16.54 8.09 -10.20
N GLN A 244 -15.39 8.73 -10.35
CA GLN A 244 -14.13 8.08 -10.70
C GLN A 244 -13.07 8.52 -9.70
N GLY A 245 -12.23 7.59 -9.27
CA GLY A 245 -11.12 7.85 -8.38
C GLY A 245 -9.84 7.21 -8.88
N VAL A 246 -8.72 7.94 -8.80
CA VAL A 246 -7.38 7.41 -9.05
C VAL A 246 -6.62 7.38 -7.74
N VAL A 247 -6.08 6.21 -7.40
CA VAL A 247 -5.33 5.93 -6.18
C VAL A 247 -3.88 5.68 -6.57
N THR A 248 -2.98 6.48 -6.01
CA THR A 248 -1.54 6.49 -6.29
C THR A 248 -0.79 6.81 -5.00
N HIS A 249 0.47 6.36 -4.90
CA HIS A 249 1.33 6.71 -3.78
C HIS A 249 1.95 8.10 -3.94
N PHE A 250 2.69 8.33 -5.03
CA PHE A 250 3.25 9.65 -5.33
C PHE A 250 2.17 10.62 -5.86
N PRO A 251 2.21 11.90 -5.43
CA PRO A 251 1.28 12.95 -5.83
C PRO A 251 1.57 13.56 -7.21
#